data_AF-A0A800F8Z7-F1
#
_entry.id   AF-A0A800F8Z7-F1
#
_cell.length_a   1.000
_cell.length_b   1.000
_cell.length_c   1.000
_cell.angle_alpha   90.00
_cell.angle_beta   90.00
_cell.angle_gamma   90.00
#
_symmetry.space_group_name_H-M   'P 1'
#
loop_
_entity.id
_entity.type
_entity.pdbx_description
1 polymer ?
#
loop_
_entity_poly.entity_id
_entity_poly.type
_entity_poly.pdbx_seq_one_letter_code
_entity_poly.pdbx_strand_id
1 'polypeptide(L)'
;MGWRVHPSGLLRRLREAVKELSEQVPVDEDRLAREVAYLAEKWDINEELVRFRSHIELFAEALSGDGAEPVGKRLGFLVQEMHREANTIGSKANDAEISHASVSLKEEVERIREQVENIE
;
A
#
# COMPACT_ATOMS: atom_id res chain seq x y z
N MET A 1 -2.05 -11.69 13.79
CA MET A 1 -0.89 -11.13 14.51
C MET A 1 -0.80 -9.66 14.10
N GLY A 2 -1.43 -8.77 14.87
CA GLY A 2 -1.62 -7.37 14.48
C GLY A 2 -0.35 -6.55 14.73
N TRP A 3 0.19 -5.95 13.67
CA TRP A 3 1.24 -4.94 13.76
C TRP A 3 0.66 -3.69 14.44
N ARG A 4 0.61 -3.69 15.78
CA ARG A 4 0.41 -2.47 16.55
C ARG A 4 1.77 -1.81 16.71
N VAL A 5 2.15 -1.00 15.73
CA VAL A 5 3.13 0.05 15.98
C VAL A 5 2.47 0.98 17.00
N HIS A 6 2.82 0.85 18.28
CA HIS A 6 2.28 1.73 19.30
C HIS A 6 2.68 3.18 18.93
N PRO A 7 1.73 4.08 18.60
CA PRO A 7 2.03 5.41 18.07
C PRO A 7 2.96 6.22 18.99
N SER A 8 2.88 5.96 20.30
CA SER A 8 3.70 6.57 21.34
C SER A 8 5.20 6.28 21.21
N GLY A 9 5.60 5.11 20.71
CA GLY A 9 7.01 4.73 20.56
C GLY A 9 7.69 5.42 19.38
N LEU A 10 6.97 5.63 18.28
CA LEU A 10 7.47 6.29 17.08
C LEU A 10 7.61 7.80 17.29
N LEU A 11 6.59 8.44 17.88
CA LEU A 11 6.61 9.88 18.22
C LEU A 11 7.77 10.25 19.13
N ARG A 12 8.07 9.41 20.13
CA ARG A 12 9.20 9.64 21.04
C ARG A 12 10.54 9.61 20.32
N ARG A 13 10.78 8.60 19.48
CA ARG A 13 12.02 8.49 18.69
C ARG A 13 12.17 9.65 17.70
N LEU A 14 11.09 10.07 17.06
CA LEU A 14 11.08 11.22 16.16
C LEU A 14 11.46 12.51 16.90
N ARG A 15 10.89 12.76 18.08
CA ARG A 15 11.26 13.92 18.91
C ARG A 15 12.73 13.90 19.32
N GLU A 16 13.23 12.74 19.75
CA GLU A 16 14.64 12.58 20.13
C GLU A 16 15.57 12.88 18.94
N ALA A 17 15.28 12.33 17.76
CA ALA A 17 16.05 12.58 16.54
C ALA A 17 16.00 14.04 16.08
N VAL A 18 14.82 14.67 16.12
CA VAL A 18 14.66 16.09 15.77
C VAL A 18 15.46 16.97 16.73
N LYS A 19 15.44 16.66 18.03
CA LYS A 19 16.20 17.39 19.05
C LYS A 19 17.72 17.24 18.87
N GLU A 20 18.16 16.07 18.44
CA GLU A 20 19.58 15.80 18.16
C GLU A 20 20.07 16.52 16.90
N LEU A 21 19.26 16.54 15.83
CA LEU A 21 19.57 17.21 14.56
C LEU A 21 19.43 18.74 14.60
N SER A 22 18.66 19.28 15.53
CA SER A 22 18.38 20.72 15.60
C SER A 22 19.46 21.53 16.31
N GLU A 23 20.55 20.92 16.80
CA GLU A 23 21.74 21.59 17.40
C GLU A 23 21.41 22.86 18.24
N GLN A 24 20.41 22.76 19.13
CA GLN A 24 19.94 23.86 20.02
C GLN A 24 19.08 24.95 19.36
N VAL A 25 18.59 24.76 18.14
CA VAL A 25 17.55 25.61 17.55
C VAL A 25 16.20 25.31 18.22
N PRO A 26 15.43 26.32 18.65
CA PRO A 26 14.08 26.13 19.16
C PRO A 26 13.21 25.39 18.13
N VAL A 27 12.70 24.23 18.51
CA VAL A 27 11.77 23.46 17.67
C VAL A 27 10.36 24.00 17.91
N ASP A 28 9.72 24.44 16.83
CA ASP A 28 8.28 24.73 16.82
C ASP A 28 7.51 23.40 16.82
N GLU A 29 6.94 23.05 17.97
CA GLU A 29 6.20 21.79 18.19
C GLU A 29 4.94 21.69 17.32
N ASP A 30 4.26 22.82 17.03
CA ASP A 30 3.06 22.83 16.19
C ASP A 30 3.43 22.61 14.72
N ARG A 31 4.57 23.15 14.28
CA ARG A 31 5.12 22.83 12.96
C ARG A 31 5.55 21.37 12.89
N LEU A 32 6.27 20.87 13.89
CA LEU A 32 6.71 19.48 13.94
C LEU A 32 5.52 18.50 13.87
N ALA A 33 4.46 18.75 14.65
CA ALA A 33 3.26 17.92 14.65
C ALA A 33 2.59 17.87 13.27
N ARG A 34 2.51 19.03 12.58
CA ARG A 34 1.96 19.12 11.22
C ARG A 34 2.78 18.35 10.20
N GLU A 35 4.10 18.48 10.24
CA GLU A 35 5.00 17.75 9.33
C GLU A 35 4.94 16.24 9.57
N VAL A 36 4.90 15.80 10.83
CA VAL A 36 4.75 14.37 11.17
C VAL A 36 3.42 13.82 10.68
N ALA A 37 2.31 14.55 10.87
CA ALA A 37 1.01 14.15 10.35
C ALA A 37 1.01 14.07 8.81
N TYR A 38 1.58 15.06 8.14
CA TYR A 38 1.71 15.08 6.68
C TYR A 38 2.52 13.89 6.16
N LEU A 39 3.67 13.58 6.79
CA LEU A 39 4.49 12.43 6.41
C LEU A 39 3.79 11.09 6.69
N ALA A 40 3.08 10.99 7.81
CA ALA A 40 2.31 9.79 8.13
C ALA A 40 1.24 9.50 7.08
N GLU A 41 0.49 10.51 6.65
CA GLU A 41 -0.50 10.38 5.57
C GLU A 41 0.16 10.06 4.22
N LYS A 42 1.31 10.67 3.94
CA LYS A 42 2.04 10.46 2.68
C LYS A 42 2.62 9.06 2.54
N TRP A 43 3.01 8.43 3.64
CA TRP A 43 3.66 7.11 3.64
C TRP A 43 2.71 5.96 4.01
N ASP A 44 1.50 6.26 4.48
CA ASP A 44 0.54 5.22 4.82
C ASP A 44 -0.01 4.52 3.57
N ILE A 45 0.20 3.20 3.51
CA ILE A 45 -0.24 2.30 2.45
C ILE A 45 -1.30 1.29 2.95
N ASN A 46 -1.79 1.45 4.18
CA ASN A 46 -2.66 0.45 4.81
C ASN A 46 -4.00 0.29 4.08
N GLU A 47 -4.57 1.38 3.58
CA GLU A 47 -5.81 1.33 2.81
C GLU A 47 -5.64 0.52 1.52
N GLU A 48 -4.56 0.78 0.77
CA GLU A 48 -4.23 0.09 -0.46
C GLU A 48 -4.00 -1.41 -0.21
N LEU A 49 -3.31 -1.78 0.87
CA LEU A 49 -3.11 -3.19 1.25
C LEU A 49 -4.43 -3.91 1.60
N VAL A 50 -5.35 -3.22 2.29
CA VAL A 50 -6.66 -3.76 2.62
C VAL A 50 -7.50 -3.97 1.36
N ARG A 51 -7.53 -2.97 0.46
CA ARG A 51 -8.26 -3.03 -0.81
C ARG A 51 -7.69 -4.10 -1.74
N PHE A 52 -6.36 -4.12 -1.92
CA PHE A 52 -5.69 -5.12 -2.75
C PHE A 52 -6.01 -6.55 -2.30
N ARG A 53 -6.01 -6.81 -0.98
CA ARG A 53 -6.41 -8.11 -0.43
C ARG A 53 -7.87 -8.44 -0.75
N SER A 54 -8.79 -7.49 -0.57
CA SER A 54 -10.20 -7.67 -0.94
C SER A 54 -10.36 -8.01 -2.43
N HIS A 55 -9.59 -7.36 -3.31
CA HIS A 55 -9.60 -7.69 -4.74
C HIS A 55 -9.09 -9.10 -5.03
N ILE A 56 -8.04 -9.58 -4.34
CA ILE A 56 -7.58 -10.98 -4.45
C ILE A 56 -8.69 -11.95 -4.03
N GLU A 57 -9.36 -11.70 -2.91
CA GLU A 57 -10.44 -12.54 -2.40
C GLU A 57 -11.58 -12.63 -3.44
N LEU A 58 -12.03 -11.50 -3.96
CA LEU A 58 -13.04 -11.44 -5.02
C LEU A 58 -12.59 -12.10 -6.33
N PHE A 59 -11.30 -12.05 -6.64
CA PHE A 59 -10.72 -12.71 -7.83
C PHE A 59 -10.77 -14.24 -7.67
N ALA A 60 -10.39 -14.75 -6.50
CA ALA A 60 -10.45 -16.18 -6.18
C ALA A 60 -11.90 -16.71 -6.16
N GLU A 61 -12.84 -15.92 -5.63
CA GLU A 61 -14.27 -16.23 -5.68
C GLU A 61 -14.79 -16.29 -7.13
N ALA A 62 -14.41 -15.32 -7.97
CA ALA A 62 -14.80 -15.30 -9.37
C ALA A 62 -14.28 -16.51 -10.16
N LEU A 63 -13.08 -17.02 -9.83
CA LEU A 63 -12.54 -18.25 -10.42
C LEU A 63 -13.28 -19.52 -9.97
N SER A 64 -13.87 -19.51 -8.77
CA SER A 64 -14.51 -20.69 -8.17
C SER A 64 -16.00 -20.80 -8.50
N GLY A 65 -16.59 -19.78 -9.14
CA GLY A 65 -18.02 -19.72 -9.43
C GLY A 65 -18.47 -20.59 -10.61
N ASP A 66 -19.72 -21.04 -10.54
CA ASP A 66 -20.39 -21.92 -11.48
C ASP A 66 -20.85 -21.17 -12.75
N GLY A 67 -19.89 -20.62 -13.51
CA GLY A 67 -19.95 -20.36 -14.97
C GLY A 67 -21.08 -19.49 -15.55
N ALA A 68 -21.93 -18.85 -14.73
CA ALA A 68 -23.13 -18.15 -15.21
C ALA A 68 -22.88 -16.69 -15.67
N GLU A 69 -21.75 -16.09 -15.29
CA GLU A 69 -21.32 -14.76 -15.74
C GLU A 69 -20.11 -14.87 -16.70
N PRO A 70 -19.87 -13.87 -17.58
CA PRO A 70 -18.62 -13.80 -18.33
C PRO A 70 -17.45 -13.53 -17.37
N VAL A 71 -16.90 -14.62 -16.81
CA VAL A 71 -15.85 -14.62 -15.77
C VAL A 71 -14.65 -13.78 -16.21
N GLY A 72 -14.23 -13.85 -17.49
CA GLY A 72 -13.11 -13.07 -18.03
C GLY A 72 -13.24 -11.56 -17.81
N LYS A 73 -14.41 -10.97 -18.09
CA LYS A 73 -14.64 -9.53 -17.90
C LYS A 73 -14.56 -9.11 -16.42
N ARG A 74 -15.09 -9.94 -15.53
CA ARG A 74 -15.04 -9.69 -14.07
C ARG A 74 -13.61 -9.81 -13.54
N LEU A 75 -12.87 -10.83 -13.99
CA LEU A 75 -11.45 -10.97 -13.66
C LEU A 75 -10.64 -9.78 -14.18
N GLY A 76 -10.89 -9.32 -15.41
CA GLY A 76 -10.21 -8.17 -16.00
C GLY A 76 -10.39 -6.89 -15.17
N PHE A 77 -11.62 -6.63 -14.72
CA PHE A 77 -11.89 -5.51 -13.81
C PHE A 77 -11.12 -5.64 -12.48
N LEU A 78 -11.13 -6.82 -11.86
CA LEU A 78 -10.44 -7.05 -10.58
C LEU A 78 -8.91 -6.88 -10.72
N VAL A 79 -8.32 -7.35 -11.82
CA VAL A 79 -6.89 -7.14 -12.10
C VAL A 79 -6.56 -5.67 -12.30
N GLN A 80 -7.44 -4.92 -12.97
CA GLN A 80 -7.26 -3.48 -13.12
C GLN A 80 -7.29 -2.76 -11.77
N GLU A 81 -8.20 -3.12 -10.86
CA GLU A 81 -8.24 -2.54 -9.51
C GLU A 81 -7.00 -2.94 -8.69
N MET A 82 -6.56 -4.21 -8.76
CA MET A 82 -5.30 -4.66 -8.15
C MET A 82 -4.11 -3.83 -8.66
N HIS A 83 -4.03 -3.59 -9.97
CA HIS A 83 -2.97 -2.79 -10.56
C HIS A 83 -2.99 -1.34 -10.08
N ARG A 84 -4.19 -0.76 -9.87
CA ARG A 84 -4.33 0.59 -9.29
C ARG A 84 -3.77 0.64 -7.88
N GLU A 85 -4.15 -0.30 -7.02
CA GLU A 85 -3.68 -0.33 -5.63
C GLU A 85 -2.16 -0.60 -5.56
N ALA A 86 -1.62 -1.49 -6.40
CA ALA A 86 -0.18 -1.74 -6.50
C ALA A 86 0.61 -0.49 -6.95
N ASN A 87 0.05 0.34 -7.83
CA ASN A 87 0.68 1.60 -8.23
C ASN A 87 0.70 2.62 -7.10
N THR A 88 -0.39 2.75 -6.35
CA THR A 88 -0.45 3.66 -5.21
C THR A 88 0.54 3.24 -4.12
N ILE A 89 0.63 1.94 -3.79
CA ILE A 89 1.65 1.39 -2.87
C ILE A 89 3.06 1.79 -3.32
N GLY A 90 3.38 1.60 -4.61
CA GLY A 90 4.70 1.94 -5.14
C GLY A 90 5.01 3.44 -5.10
N SER A 91 4.00 4.30 -5.31
CA SER A 91 4.17 5.76 -5.26
C SER A 91 4.38 6.29 -3.83
N LYS A 92 3.90 5.55 -2.83
CA LYS A 92 4.05 5.86 -1.40
C LYS A 92 5.21 5.13 -0.73
N ALA A 93 5.90 4.24 -1.45
CA ALA A 93 7.04 3.48 -0.95
C ALA A 93 8.17 4.43 -0.53
N ASN A 94 8.43 4.50 0.78
CA ASN A 94 9.40 5.40 1.40
C ASN A 94 10.68 4.68 1.87
N ASP A 95 10.75 3.36 1.67
CA ASP A 95 11.88 2.51 2.00
C ASP A 95 12.23 1.60 0.81
N ALA A 96 13.50 1.19 0.72
CA ALA A 96 14.00 0.38 -0.39
C ALA A 96 13.35 -1.01 -0.44
N GLU A 97 13.09 -1.66 0.70
CA GLU A 97 12.44 -2.96 0.74
C GLU A 97 11.00 -2.87 0.23
N ILE A 98 10.25 -1.84 0.65
CA ILE A 98 8.88 -1.60 0.18
C ILE A 98 8.87 -1.30 -1.33
N SER A 99 9.85 -0.52 -1.80
CA SER A 99 10.00 -0.20 -3.22
C SER A 99 10.23 -1.46 -4.07
N HIS A 100 11.16 -2.32 -3.63
CA HIS A 100 11.41 -3.60 -4.30
C HIS A 100 10.19 -4.52 -4.28
N ALA A 101 9.53 -4.65 -3.12
CA ALA A 101 8.31 -5.45 -3.00
C ALA A 101 7.18 -4.94 -3.92
N SER A 102 7.05 -3.61 -4.06
CA SER A 102 6.05 -3.02 -4.95
C SER A 102 6.34 -3.31 -6.42
N VAL A 103 7.61 -3.29 -6.85
CA VAL A 103 7.97 -3.67 -8.22
C VAL A 103 7.59 -5.12 -8.50
N SER A 104 7.97 -6.05 -7.62
CA SER A 104 7.61 -7.46 -7.76
C SER A 104 6.09 -7.67 -7.75
N LEU A 105 5.35 -6.94 -6.90
CA LEU A 105 3.89 -7.00 -6.88
C LEU A 105 3.29 -6.61 -8.24
N LYS A 106 3.79 -5.53 -8.86
CA LYS A 106 3.31 -5.09 -10.18
C LYS A 106 3.61 -6.11 -11.27
N GLU A 107 4.77 -6.77 -11.22
CA GLU A 107 5.13 -7.84 -12.16
C GLU A 107 4.23 -9.06 -12.02
N GLU A 108 3.80 -9.42 -10.80
CA GLU A 108 2.80 -10.50 -10.60
C GLU A 108 1.41 -10.09 -11.12
N VAL A 109 0.97 -8.86 -10.84
CA VAL A 109 -0.32 -8.36 -11.34
C VAL A 109 -0.35 -8.32 -12.87
N GLU A 110 0.74 -7.92 -13.51
CA GLU A 110 0.84 -7.90 -14.97
C GLU A 110 0.75 -9.32 -15.56
N ARG A 111 1.46 -10.30 -14.97
CA ARG A 111 1.36 -11.70 -15.38
C ARG A 111 -0.05 -12.25 -15.23
N ILE A 112 -0.76 -11.88 -14.17
CA ILE A 112 -2.18 -12.24 -14.01
C ILE A 112 -3.02 -11.58 -15.11
N ARG A 113 -2.76 -10.30 -15.44
CA ARG A 113 -3.48 -9.59 -16.51
C ARG A 113 -3.34 -10.31 -17.85
N GLU A 114 -2.12 -10.66 -18.23
CA GLU A 114 -1.83 -11.41 -19.45
C GLU A 114 -2.58 -12.74 -19.47
N GLN A 115 -2.65 -13.46 -18.35
CA GLN A 115 -3.43 -14.71 -18.27
C GLN A 115 -4.93 -14.47 -18.45
N VAL A 116 -5.48 -13.42 -17.84
CA VAL A 116 -6.91 -13.09 -17.95
C VAL A 116 -7.28 -12.67 -19.37
N GLU A 117 -6.43 -11.89 -20.05
CA GLU A 117 -6.63 -11.50 -21.45
C GLU A 117 -6.67 -12.70 -22.41
N ASN A 118 -6.02 -13.82 -22.05
CA ASN A 118 -6.03 -15.06 -22.83
C ASN A 118 -7.27 -15.96 -22.58
N ILE A 119 -8.14 -15.61 -21.61
CA ILE A 119 -9.37 -16.36 -21.28
C ILE A 119 -10.58 -15.85 -22.09
N GLU A 120 -10.49 -14.66 -22.71
CA GLU A 120 -11.50 -14.10 -23.61
C GLU A 120 -11.54 -14.82 -24.98
#